data_AF-A0A3M6YV60-F1
#
_entry.id   AF-A0A3M6YV60-F1
#
_cell.length_a   1.000
_cell.length_b   1.000
_cell.length_c   1.000
_cell.angle_alpha   90.00
_cell.angle_beta   90.00
_cell.angle_gamma   90.00
#
_symmetry.space_group_name_H-M   'P 1'
#
loop_
_entity.id
_entity.type
_entity.pdbx_description
1 polymer ?
#
loop_
_entity_poly.entity_id
_entity_poly.type
_entity_poly.pdbx_seq_one_letter_code
_entity_poly.pdbx_strand_id
1 'polypeptide(L)'
;MHTRLLILASIAVGCLYLFYYQEFLNKSKERTAALGLPRKIWQTWETPPHGLNEELMRLSKSWIDLNPDHRYELLTNGSSVTYVRERFNHRQDIVDVFERTTDRILRADLTRYLTLLGDGGVYTDIDTDCSKPIQEWIPDQLHDKVGLVLGVEYDSQGGEIRKDFNLPVQLCQWTIMAAPGHHVLQTVVETVVSKLSTDQVNLESIPSHDLQYVLETTGPRMFTVAVLESLTSQLGRTVTYEEISNLTAPKLIA
;
A
#
# COMPACT_ATOMS: atom_id res chain seq x y z
N MET A 1 -30.94 -39.16 -23.75
CA MET A 1 -29.85 -39.43 -22.77
C MET A 1 -28.73 -38.39 -22.80
N HIS A 2 -28.33 -37.85 -23.96
CA HIS A 2 -27.21 -36.89 -24.06
C HIS A 2 -27.38 -35.55 -23.32
N THR A 3 -28.58 -34.96 -23.31
CA THR A 3 -28.80 -33.65 -22.67
C THR A 3 -28.66 -33.70 -21.15
N ARG A 4 -29.02 -34.82 -20.51
CA ARG A 4 -28.87 -35.00 -19.05
C ARG A 4 -27.41 -35.17 -18.64
N LEU A 5 -26.59 -35.78 -19.50
CA LEU A 5 -25.16 -35.98 -19.24
C LEU A 5 -24.37 -34.66 -19.33
N LEU A 6 -24.72 -33.80 -20.29
CA LEU A 6 -24.12 -32.47 -20.45
C LEU A 6 -24.43 -31.54 -19.27
N ILE A 7 -25.68 -31.53 -18.79
CA ILE A 7 -26.10 -30.71 -17.64
C ILE A 7 -25.36 -31.16 -16.37
N LEU A 8 -25.24 -32.47 -16.14
CA LEU A 8 -24.51 -33.01 -14.99
C LEU A 8 -23.01 -32.68 -15.04
N ALA A 9 -22.40 -32.70 -16.24
CA ALA A 9 -21.00 -32.32 -16.42
C ALA A 9 -20.76 -30.82 -16.16
N SER A 10 -21.65 -29.94 -16.64
CA SER A 10 -21.55 -28.49 -16.39
C SER A 10 -21.71 -28.13 -14.91
N ILE A 11 -22.63 -28.80 -14.20
CA ILE A 11 -22.80 -28.63 -12.75
C ILE A 11 -21.55 -29.11 -12.01
N ALA A 12 -20.97 -30.26 -12.39
CA ALA A 12 -19.76 -30.77 -11.77
C ALA A 12 -18.56 -29.82 -11.94
N VAL A 13 -18.37 -29.23 -13.13
CA VAL A 13 -17.31 -28.24 -13.39
C VAL A 13 -17.55 -26.96 -12.58
N GLY A 14 -18.79 -26.47 -12.52
CA GLY A 14 -19.15 -25.30 -11.71
C GLY A 14 -18.90 -25.53 -10.21
N CYS A 15 -19.26 -26.71 -9.70
CA CYS A 15 -18.98 -27.10 -8.31
C CYS A 15 -17.47 -27.20 -8.04
N LEU A 16 -16.70 -27.84 -8.91
CA LEU A 16 -15.24 -27.93 -8.77
C LEU A 16 -14.58 -26.55 -8.80
N TYR A 17 -15.03 -25.65 -9.67
CA TYR A 17 -14.56 -24.26 -9.70
C TYR A 17 -14.89 -23.51 -8.41
N LEU A 18 -16.13 -23.66 -7.90
CA LEU A 18 -16.54 -23.05 -6.63
C LEU A 18 -15.77 -23.60 -5.43
N PHE A 19 -15.53 -24.91 -5.38
CA PHE A 19 -14.71 -25.53 -4.34
C PHE A 19 -13.26 -25.06 -4.41
N TYR A 20 -12.66 -25.05 -5.59
CA TYR A 20 -11.31 -24.51 -5.80
C TYR A 20 -11.21 -23.04 -5.40
N TYR A 21 -12.20 -22.23 -5.77
CA TYR A 21 -12.26 -20.80 -5.44
C TYR A 21 -12.43 -20.58 -3.93
N GLN A 22 -13.29 -21.35 -3.26
CA GLN A 22 -13.43 -21.31 -1.80
C GLN A 22 -12.17 -21.78 -1.08
N GLU A 23 -11.49 -22.80 -1.59
CA GLU A 23 -10.23 -23.28 -1.02
C GLU A 23 -9.09 -22.28 -1.21
N PHE A 24 -9.05 -21.59 -2.35
CA PHE A 24 -8.14 -20.47 -2.60
C PHE A 24 -8.40 -19.30 -1.65
N LEU A 25 -9.67 -18.91 -1.45
CA LEU A 25 -10.06 -17.87 -0.50
C LEU A 25 -9.77 -18.26 0.96
N ASN A 26 -9.94 -19.53 1.33
CA ASN A 26 -9.60 -20.00 2.67
C ASN A 26 -8.08 -20.02 2.88
N LYS A 27 -7.30 -20.51 1.91
CA LYS A 27 -5.82 -20.48 1.98
C LYS A 27 -5.26 -19.05 1.97
N SER A 28 -5.90 -18.12 1.25
CA SER A 28 -5.51 -16.71 1.30
C SER A 28 -5.81 -16.13 2.69
N LYS A 29 -7.00 -16.38 3.23
CA LYS A 29 -7.41 -15.94 4.56
C LYS A 29 -6.55 -16.54 5.69
N GLU A 30 -6.17 -17.81 5.58
CA GLU A 30 -5.24 -18.48 6.50
C GLU A 30 -3.81 -17.93 6.40
N ARG A 31 -3.32 -17.61 5.18
CA ARG A 31 -2.04 -16.89 5.01
C ARG A 31 -2.07 -15.50 5.63
N THR A 32 -3.17 -14.77 5.46
CA THR A 32 -3.35 -13.44 6.08
C THR A 32 -3.48 -13.53 7.60
N ALA A 33 -4.06 -14.62 8.12
CA ALA A 33 -4.20 -14.85 9.56
C ALA A 33 -2.89 -15.32 10.25
N ALA A 34 -1.92 -15.85 9.50
CA ALA A 34 -0.67 -16.41 10.04
C ALA A 34 0.55 -15.48 9.99
N LEU A 35 0.46 -14.32 9.31
CA LEU A 35 1.57 -13.37 9.21
C LEU A 35 1.23 -12.10 9.97
N GLY A 36 1.62 -12.06 11.25
CA GLY A 36 1.66 -10.81 12.00
C GLY A 36 2.51 -9.74 11.29
N LEU A 37 2.41 -8.50 11.74
CA LEU A 37 3.11 -7.36 11.12
C LEU A 37 4.63 -7.65 11.02
N PRO A 38 5.20 -7.78 9.81
CA PRO A 38 6.60 -8.15 9.64
C PRO A 38 7.56 -7.12 10.23
N ARG A 39 8.64 -7.57 10.88
CA ARG A 39 9.72 -6.71 11.37
C ARG A 39 10.69 -6.32 10.25
N LYS A 40 10.18 -5.57 9.29
CA LYS A 40 10.92 -5.13 8.09
C LYS A 40 10.68 -3.64 7.86
N ILE A 41 11.74 -2.90 7.56
CA ILE A 41 11.69 -1.47 7.20
C ILE A 41 12.14 -1.35 5.75
N TRP A 42 11.32 -0.71 4.94
CA TRP A 42 11.56 -0.38 3.55
C TRP A 42 11.79 1.12 3.43
N GLN A 43 12.86 1.49 2.74
CA GLN A 43 13.03 2.82 2.16
C GLN A 43 13.34 2.66 0.68
N THR A 44 13.12 3.71 -0.10
CA THR A 44 13.47 3.75 -1.53
C THR A 44 14.31 4.97 -1.84
N TRP A 45 15.31 4.80 -2.72
CA TRP A 45 16.10 5.92 -3.21
C TRP A 45 16.68 5.65 -4.60
N GLU A 46 17.34 6.64 -5.18
CA GLU A 46 17.97 6.49 -6.49
C GLU A 46 19.22 5.61 -6.44
N THR A 47 20.05 5.81 -5.41
CA THR A 47 21.37 5.19 -5.26
C THR A 47 21.44 4.27 -4.04
N PRO A 48 22.39 3.32 -4.00
CA PRO A 48 22.63 2.49 -2.83
C PRO A 48 23.14 3.32 -1.63
N PRO A 49 23.21 2.73 -0.42
CA PRO A 49 23.53 3.47 0.81
C PRO A 49 24.84 4.28 0.77
N HIS A 50 25.87 3.80 0.05
CA HIS A 50 27.15 4.50 -0.10
C HIS A 50 27.07 5.78 -0.95
N GLY A 51 25.98 5.98 -1.68
CA GLY A 51 25.71 7.18 -2.48
C GLY A 51 24.76 8.17 -1.82
N LEU A 52 24.36 7.94 -0.57
CA LEU A 52 23.52 8.87 0.20
C LEU A 52 24.35 10.04 0.73
N ASN A 53 23.74 11.22 0.78
CA ASN A 53 24.34 12.35 1.49
C ASN A 53 24.24 12.15 3.01
N GLU A 54 24.99 12.96 3.77
CA GLU A 54 25.06 12.83 5.24
C GLU A 54 23.70 12.93 5.92
N GLU A 55 22.81 13.81 5.42
CA GLU A 55 21.50 14.01 6.01
C GLU A 55 20.59 12.79 5.79
N LEU A 56 20.50 12.26 4.57
CA LEU A 56 19.71 11.06 4.29
C LEU A 56 20.24 9.84 5.05
N MET A 57 21.56 9.72 5.21
CA MET A 57 22.14 8.68 6.06
C MET A 57 21.73 8.84 7.53
N ARG A 58 21.75 10.06 8.05
CA ARG A 58 21.33 10.36 9.43
C ARG A 58 19.85 10.01 9.65
N LEU A 59 18.99 10.41 8.71
CA LEU A 59 17.56 10.14 8.73
C LEU A 59 17.28 8.63 8.68
N SER A 60 17.85 7.92 7.71
CA SER A 60 17.74 6.45 7.59
C SER A 60 18.26 5.73 8.84
N LYS A 61 19.37 6.22 9.43
CA LYS A 61 19.96 5.64 10.63
C LYS A 61 19.05 5.76 11.85
N SER A 62 18.26 6.84 11.98
CA SER A 62 17.31 6.98 13.09
C SER A 62 16.28 5.83 13.12
N TRP A 63 15.82 5.37 11.95
CA TRP A 63 14.92 4.22 11.83
C TRP A 63 15.59 2.92 12.25
N ILE A 64 16.84 2.69 11.85
CA ILE A 64 17.61 1.49 12.20
C ILE A 64 17.92 1.45 13.70
N ASP A 65 18.38 2.57 14.26
CA ASP A 65 18.84 2.63 15.65
C ASP A 65 17.69 2.48 16.65
N LEU A 66 16.51 3.06 16.35
CA LEU A 66 15.33 2.93 17.20
C LEU A 66 14.61 1.58 17.05
N ASN A 67 14.93 0.82 16.00
CA ASN A 67 14.27 -0.45 15.68
C ASN A 67 15.29 -1.56 15.37
N PRO A 68 16.20 -1.90 16.31
CA PRO A 68 17.29 -2.84 16.07
C PRO A 68 16.83 -4.26 15.69
N ASP A 69 15.58 -4.61 16.05
CA ASP A 69 14.96 -5.89 15.72
C ASP A 69 14.33 -5.93 14.32
N HIS A 70 14.33 -4.82 13.58
CA HIS A 70 13.78 -4.75 12.23
C HIS A 70 14.87 -4.92 11.17
N ARG A 71 14.60 -5.75 10.17
CA ARG A 71 15.44 -5.84 8.99
C ARG A 71 15.23 -4.60 8.11
N TYR A 72 16.29 -3.85 7.87
CA TYR A 72 16.28 -2.71 6.96
C TYR A 72 16.58 -3.12 5.51
N GLU A 73 15.80 -2.60 4.55
CA GLU A 73 16.04 -2.74 3.12
C GLU A 73 15.86 -1.39 2.40
N LEU A 74 16.89 -0.99 1.65
CA LEU A 74 16.84 0.16 0.74
C LEU A 74 16.69 -0.34 -0.70
N LEU A 75 15.54 -0.06 -1.33
CA LEU A 75 15.35 -0.33 -2.74
C LEU A 75 15.82 0.85 -3.59
N THR A 76 16.82 0.59 -4.42
CA THR A 76 17.26 1.48 -5.49
C THR A 76 16.31 1.42 -6.70
N ASN A 77 16.44 2.37 -7.64
CA ASN A 77 15.73 2.34 -8.92
C ASN A 77 15.88 1.01 -9.70
N GLY A 78 17.07 0.39 -9.66
CA GLY A 78 17.31 -0.89 -10.34
C GLY A 78 16.76 -2.09 -9.58
N SER A 79 16.95 -2.09 -8.25
CA SER A 79 16.47 -3.20 -7.42
C SER A 79 14.96 -3.19 -7.25
N SER A 80 14.28 -2.05 -7.36
CA SER A 80 12.80 -1.99 -7.34
C SER A 80 12.18 -2.70 -8.54
N VAL A 81 12.74 -2.55 -9.74
CA VAL A 81 12.29 -3.30 -10.93
C VAL A 81 12.46 -4.81 -10.73
N THR A 82 13.62 -5.22 -10.22
CA THR A 82 13.90 -6.64 -9.95
C THR A 82 12.94 -7.19 -8.90
N TYR A 83 12.74 -6.46 -7.81
CA TYR A 83 11.78 -6.82 -6.76
C TYR A 83 10.37 -7.00 -7.32
N VAL A 84 9.87 -6.04 -8.12
CA VAL A 84 8.50 -6.13 -8.67
C VAL A 84 8.37 -7.32 -9.61
N ARG A 85 9.32 -7.53 -10.53
CA ARG A 85 9.32 -8.69 -11.44
C ARG A 85 9.26 -10.01 -10.69
N GLU A 86 10.09 -10.17 -9.67
CA GLU A 86 10.18 -11.43 -8.92
C GLU A 86 8.97 -11.64 -8.02
N ARG A 87 8.57 -10.61 -7.26
CA ARG A 87 7.51 -10.71 -6.26
C ARG A 87 6.12 -10.80 -6.88
N PHE A 88 5.91 -10.12 -8.01
CA PHE A 88 4.63 -10.01 -8.71
C PHE A 88 4.64 -10.72 -10.08
N ASN A 89 5.50 -11.73 -10.28
CA ASN A 89 5.54 -12.53 -11.52
C ASN A 89 4.20 -13.19 -11.93
N HIS A 90 3.27 -13.32 -10.99
CA HIS A 90 1.93 -13.87 -11.17
C HIS A 90 0.88 -12.79 -11.52
N ARG A 91 1.29 -11.52 -11.58
CA ARG A 91 0.49 -10.32 -11.88
C ARG A 91 1.18 -9.49 -12.94
N GLN A 92 1.16 -9.99 -14.18
CA GLN A 92 1.84 -9.34 -15.30
C GLN A 92 1.34 -7.92 -15.56
N ASP A 93 0.07 -7.65 -15.26
CA ASP A 93 -0.53 -6.32 -15.30
C ASP A 93 0.17 -5.32 -14.35
N ILE A 94 0.53 -5.75 -13.14
CA ILE A 94 1.33 -4.94 -12.21
C ILE A 94 2.74 -4.71 -12.76
N VAL A 95 3.40 -5.78 -13.22
CA VAL A 95 4.77 -5.72 -13.75
C VAL A 95 4.84 -4.78 -14.95
N ASP A 96 3.92 -4.92 -15.90
CA ASP A 96 3.87 -4.11 -17.12
C ASP A 96 3.61 -2.64 -16.80
N VAL A 97 2.67 -2.33 -15.90
CA VAL A 97 2.44 -0.94 -15.47
C VAL A 97 3.69 -0.36 -14.81
N PHE A 98 4.27 -1.08 -13.84
CA PHE A 98 5.43 -0.59 -13.10
C PHE A 98 6.62 -0.28 -14.02
N GLU A 99 6.91 -1.18 -14.97
CA GLU A 99 8.02 -1.00 -15.90
C GLU A 99 7.80 0.15 -16.88
N ARG A 100 6.55 0.36 -17.34
CA ARG A 100 6.20 1.48 -18.23
C ARG A 100 6.20 2.83 -17.51
N THR A 101 5.89 2.89 -16.21
CA THR A 101 5.86 4.14 -15.43
C THR A 101 7.27 4.70 -15.22
N THR A 102 7.77 5.52 -16.14
CA THR A 102 9.13 6.09 -16.11
C THR A 102 9.28 7.29 -15.18
N ASP A 103 8.18 7.95 -14.84
CA ASP A 103 8.16 9.07 -13.90
C ASP A 103 8.63 8.63 -12.50
N ARG A 104 9.60 9.36 -11.94
CA ARG A 104 10.24 8.97 -10.67
C ARG A 104 9.29 9.05 -9.49
N ILE A 105 8.39 10.03 -9.46
CA ILE A 105 7.47 10.26 -8.35
C ILE A 105 6.38 9.18 -8.38
N LEU A 106 5.75 8.98 -9.54
CA LEU A 106 4.73 7.95 -9.71
C LEU A 106 5.30 6.55 -9.41
N ARG A 107 6.53 6.27 -9.85
CA ARG A 107 7.20 4.99 -9.59
C ARG A 107 7.55 4.82 -8.12
N ALA A 108 8.02 5.85 -7.42
CA ALA A 108 8.28 5.78 -5.98
C ALA A 108 7.00 5.49 -5.20
N ASP A 109 5.91 6.20 -5.52
CA ASP A 109 4.60 5.97 -4.92
C ASP A 109 4.08 4.55 -5.15
N LEU A 110 4.19 4.02 -6.37
CA LEU A 110 3.78 2.64 -6.63
C LEU A 110 4.70 1.62 -5.94
N THR A 111 6.01 1.88 -5.88
CA THR A 111 6.98 1.00 -5.23
C THR A 111 6.61 0.77 -3.77
N ARG A 112 6.25 1.84 -3.03
CA ARG A 112 5.91 1.69 -1.60
C ARG A 112 4.68 0.83 -1.35
N TYR A 113 3.66 0.96 -2.19
CA TYR A 113 2.46 0.12 -2.08
C TYR A 113 2.78 -1.34 -2.41
N LEU A 114 3.59 -1.59 -3.45
CA LEU A 114 3.98 -2.94 -3.84
C LEU A 114 4.90 -3.62 -2.81
N THR A 115 5.80 -2.87 -2.16
CA THR A 115 6.62 -3.43 -1.07
C THR A 115 5.76 -3.91 0.09
N LEU A 116 4.79 -3.11 0.50
CA LEU A 116 3.91 -3.44 1.61
C LEU A 116 2.86 -4.50 1.25
N LEU A 117 2.32 -4.45 0.03
CA LEU A 117 1.37 -5.47 -0.43
C LEU A 117 2.07 -6.83 -0.53
N GLY A 118 3.29 -6.88 -1.07
CA GLY A 118 4.04 -8.11 -1.25
C GLY A 118 4.51 -8.69 0.08
N ASP A 119 5.26 -7.92 0.85
CA ASP A 119 6.01 -8.44 1.99
C ASP A 119 5.56 -7.88 3.34
N GLY A 120 4.70 -6.87 3.35
CA GLY A 120 4.34 -6.14 4.56
C GLY A 120 5.53 -5.39 5.16
N GLY A 121 5.42 -5.10 6.46
CA GLY A 121 6.40 -4.36 7.23
C GLY A 121 6.06 -2.87 7.30
N VAL A 122 7.08 -2.05 7.45
CA VAL A 122 6.97 -0.59 7.48
C VAL A 122 7.65 -0.04 6.24
N TYR A 123 6.97 0.80 5.49
CA TYR A 123 7.60 1.67 4.50
C TYR A 123 7.70 3.07 5.09
N THR A 124 8.79 3.77 4.79
CA THR A 124 8.95 5.18 5.11
C THR A 124 9.81 5.88 4.05
N ASP A 125 9.51 7.13 3.70
CA ASP A 125 10.33 7.90 2.76
C ASP A 125 11.74 8.11 3.36
N ILE A 126 12.76 8.23 2.49
CA ILE A 126 14.16 8.27 2.95
C ILE A 126 14.54 9.56 3.69
N ASP A 127 13.79 10.62 3.46
CA ASP A 127 13.97 11.96 4.03
C ASP A 127 13.14 12.16 5.31
N THR A 128 12.77 11.07 5.98
CA THR A 128 12.06 11.09 7.26
C THR A 128 12.92 10.54 8.39
N ASP A 129 12.77 11.11 9.58
CA ASP A 129 13.34 10.56 10.81
C ASP A 129 12.31 9.74 11.60
N CYS A 130 12.83 8.72 12.28
CA CYS A 130 12.06 7.96 13.26
C CYS A 130 12.07 8.72 14.58
N SER A 131 10.92 9.25 14.98
CA SER A 131 10.77 9.95 16.26
C SER A 131 10.34 9.04 17.41
N LYS A 132 9.77 7.87 17.09
CA LYS A 132 9.31 6.87 18.06
C LYS A 132 9.51 5.44 17.52
N PRO A 133 9.94 4.48 18.35
CA PRO A 133 10.04 3.07 17.97
C PRO A 133 8.71 2.53 17.41
N ILE A 134 8.79 1.69 16.37
CA ILE A 134 7.63 1.08 15.68
C ILE A 134 6.77 0.26 16.65
N GLN A 135 7.41 -0.39 17.62
CA GLN A 135 6.73 -1.18 18.65
C GLN A 135 5.77 -0.35 19.53
N GLU A 136 5.91 0.98 19.57
CA GLU A 136 5.02 1.87 20.34
C GLU A 136 3.84 2.40 19.52
N TRP A 137 3.77 2.09 18.22
CA TRP A 137 2.74 2.66 17.34
C TRP A 137 1.35 2.03 17.59
N ILE A 138 1.33 0.77 18.03
CA ILE A 138 0.10 0.01 18.26
C ILE A 138 -0.05 -0.17 19.77
N PRO A 139 -1.16 0.28 20.38
CA PRO A 139 -1.44 -0.03 21.78
C PRO A 139 -1.52 -1.54 22.03
N ASP A 140 -1.00 -2.03 23.16
CA ASP A 140 -0.97 -3.45 23.55
C ASP A 140 -2.28 -4.19 23.28
N GLN A 141 -3.43 -3.60 23.65
CA GLN A 141 -4.74 -4.21 23.46
C GLN A 141 -5.21 -4.37 21.99
N LEU A 142 -4.48 -3.78 21.04
CA LEU A 142 -4.79 -3.79 19.60
C LEU A 142 -3.80 -4.62 18.78
N HIS A 143 -2.68 -5.09 19.34
CA HIS A 143 -1.60 -5.74 18.59
C HIS A 143 -2.07 -6.89 17.68
N ASP A 144 -2.94 -7.78 18.19
CA ASP A 144 -3.44 -8.94 17.43
C ASP A 144 -4.67 -8.62 16.54
N LYS A 145 -5.07 -7.35 16.46
CA LYS A 145 -6.29 -6.90 15.75
C LYS A 145 -5.98 -5.97 14.57
N VAL A 146 -4.71 -5.60 14.40
CA VAL A 146 -4.29 -4.56 13.46
C VAL A 146 -3.48 -5.18 12.33
N GLY A 147 -3.97 -5.02 11.10
CA GLY A 147 -3.27 -5.41 9.87
C GLY A 147 -2.70 -4.23 9.08
N LEU A 148 -3.03 -2.99 9.46
CA LEU A 148 -2.62 -1.76 8.78
C LEU A 148 -2.60 -0.61 9.78
N VAL A 149 -1.52 0.17 9.79
CA VAL A 149 -1.37 1.41 10.56
C VAL A 149 -1.05 2.54 9.61
N LEU A 150 -1.83 3.61 9.70
CA LEU A 150 -1.71 4.82 8.88
C LEU A 150 -1.61 6.05 9.77
N GLY A 151 -0.80 7.00 9.35
CA GLY A 151 -0.77 8.35 9.92
C GLY A 151 -1.76 9.29 9.24
N VAL A 152 -2.03 10.43 9.87
CA VAL A 152 -2.74 11.56 9.27
C VAL A 152 -1.69 12.59 8.84
N GLU A 153 -1.69 12.94 7.55
CA GLU A 153 -0.79 13.96 6.99
C GLU A 153 -1.38 15.36 7.15
N TYR A 154 -2.69 15.48 6.94
CA TYR A 154 -3.40 16.75 7.04
C TYR A 154 -4.82 16.52 7.58
N ASP A 155 -5.30 17.44 8.40
CA ASP A 155 -6.64 17.45 8.96
C ASP A 155 -7.12 18.90 9.13
N SER A 156 -8.22 19.26 8.47
CA SER A 156 -8.83 20.59 8.59
C SER A 156 -9.56 20.78 9.91
N GLN A 157 -9.84 19.71 10.65
CA GLN A 157 -10.53 19.71 11.94
C GLN A 157 -11.89 20.44 11.90
N GLY A 158 -12.60 20.31 10.77
CA GLY A 158 -13.87 20.98 10.52
C GLY A 158 -13.76 22.45 10.08
N GLY A 159 -12.54 22.97 9.93
CA GLY A 159 -12.26 24.28 9.35
C GLY A 159 -12.21 24.28 7.82
N GLU A 160 -11.94 25.45 7.25
CA GLU A 160 -11.71 25.61 5.80
C GLU A 160 -10.53 24.74 5.34
N ILE A 161 -10.73 24.01 4.25
CA ILE A 161 -9.67 23.22 3.64
C ILE A 161 -8.63 24.17 3.05
N ARG A 162 -7.37 24.02 3.46
CA ARG A 162 -6.26 24.79 2.89
C ARG A 162 -6.17 24.60 1.38
N LYS A 163 -5.76 25.65 0.66
CA LYS A 163 -5.74 25.69 -0.82
C LYS A 163 -4.85 24.64 -1.47
N ASP A 164 -3.85 24.13 -0.76
CA ASP A 164 -2.94 23.08 -1.22
C ASP A 164 -3.46 21.66 -0.97
N PHE A 165 -4.61 21.53 -0.29
CA PHE A 165 -5.30 20.27 -0.05
C PHE A 165 -6.69 20.29 -0.66
N ASN A 166 -7.16 19.11 -1.09
CA ASN A 166 -8.50 18.94 -1.67
C ASN A 166 -9.39 18.01 -0.84
N LEU A 167 -8.90 17.55 0.31
CA LEU A 167 -9.61 16.66 1.24
C LEU A 167 -9.65 17.29 2.63
N PRO A 168 -10.73 17.08 3.41
CA PRO A 168 -10.79 17.54 4.80
C PRO A 168 -9.80 16.80 5.70
N VAL A 169 -9.52 15.52 5.41
CA VAL A 169 -8.43 14.75 6.02
C VAL A 169 -7.68 14.02 4.92
N GLN A 170 -6.35 14.02 4.99
CA GLN A 170 -5.46 13.26 4.11
C GLN A 170 -4.61 12.31 4.95
N LEU A 171 -4.59 11.04 4.55
CA LEU A 171 -3.77 10.01 5.17
C LEU A 171 -2.34 10.10 4.66
N CYS A 172 -1.39 9.92 5.58
CA CYS A 172 0.02 9.86 5.26
C CYS A 172 0.33 8.58 4.48
N GLN A 173 0.87 8.76 3.27
CA GLN A 173 1.32 7.66 2.42
C GLN A 173 2.83 7.43 2.50
N TRP A 174 3.59 8.39 3.04
CA TRP A 174 5.06 8.36 3.13
C TRP A 174 5.57 7.65 4.38
N THR A 175 4.69 7.16 5.25
CA THR A 175 5.00 6.18 6.30
C THR A 175 3.78 5.31 6.59
N ILE A 176 3.89 4.00 6.32
CA ILE A 176 2.79 3.03 6.41
C ILE A 176 3.32 1.74 7.03
N MET A 177 2.57 1.11 7.93
CA MET A 177 2.83 -0.25 8.41
C MET A 177 1.71 -1.18 7.97
N ALA A 178 2.04 -2.35 7.41
CA ALA A 178 1.02 -3.29 6.95
C ALA A 178 1.43 -4.76 7.09
N ALA A 179 0.41 -5.61 7.23
CA ALA A 179 0.53 -7.04 7.03
C ALA A 179 0.63 -7.34 5.51
N PRO A 180 1.39 -8.37 5.12
CA PRO A 180 1.49 -8.78 3.72
C PRO A 180 0.10 -9.16 3.18
N GLY A 181 -0.21 -8.71 1.97
CA GLY A 181 -1.48 -9.00 1.33
C GLY A 181 -2.69 -8.27 1.91
N HIS A 182 -2.52 -7.23 2.73
CA HIS A 182 -3.65 -6.50 3.34
C HIS A 182 -4.65 -6.00 2.29
N HIS A 183 -5.95 -6.24 2.50
CA HIS A 183 -6.99 -5.97 1.50
C HIS A 183 -7.09 -4.49 1.11
N VAL A 184 -6.89 -3.57 2.07
CA VAL A 184 -6.82 -2.14 1.75
C VAL A 184 -5.68 -1.80 0.78
N LEU A 185 -4.50 -2.42 0.96
CA LEU A 185 -3.38 -2.21 0.04
C LEU A 185 -3.62 -2.87 -1.32
N GLN A 186 -4.37 -3.98 -1.37
CA GLN A 186 -4.83 -4.52 -2.65
C GLN A 186 -5.68 -3.48 -3.38
N THR A 187 -6.70 -2.89 -2.73
CA THR A 187 -7.53 -1.85 -3.34
C THR A 187 -6.69 -0.66 -3.82
N VAL A 188 -5.74 -0.17 -3.01
CA VAL A 188 -4.83 0.91 -3.41
C VAL A 188 -4.03 0.54 -4.67
N VAL A 189 -3.40 -0.64 -4.69
CA VAL A 189 -2.60 -1.09 -5.85
C VAL A 189 -3.47 -1.27 -7.09
N GLU A 190 -4.65 -1.89 -6.98
CA GLU A 190 -5.56 -2.04 -8.12
C GLU A 190 -6.03 -0.69 -8.67
N THR A 191 -6.34 0.29 -7.80
CA THR A 191 -6.72 1.63 -8.21
C THR A 191 -5.58 2.33 -8.98
N VAL A 192 -4.35 2.25 -8.47
CA VAL A 192 -3.17 2.82 -9.14
C VAL A 192 -2.94 2.15 -10.49
N VAL A 193 -2.91 0.81 -10.52
CA VAL A 193 -2.68 0.02 -11.74
C VAL A 193 -3.75 0.32 -12.78
N SER A 194 -5.01 0.43 -12.38
CA SER A 194 -6.12 0.77 -13.29
C SER A 194 -5.97 2.16 -13.89
N LYS A 195 -5.62 3.18 -13.08
CA LYS A 195 -5.42 4.55 -13.54
C LYS A 195 -4.24 4.63 -14.53
N LEU A 196 -3.08 4.10 -14.13
CA LEU A 196 -1.87 4.09 -14.96
C LEU A 196 -2.00 3.20 -16.22
N SER A 197 -2.91 2.21 -16.23
CA SER A 197 -3.19 1.39 -17.43
C SER A 197 -4.14 2.07 -18.40
N THR A 198 -5.13 2.81 -17.90
CA THR A 198 -6.12 3.52 -18.72
C THR A 198 -5.49 4.71 -19.41
N ASP A 199 -4.56 5.35 -18.72
CA ASP A 199 -3.74 6.41 -19.25
C ASP A 199 -2.76 5.81 -20.25
N GLN A 200 -3.17 5.68 -21.52
CA GLN A 200 -2.28 5.50 -22.70
C GLN A 200 -1.40 6.75 -22.93
N VAL A 201 -1.18 7.52 -21.87
CA VAL A 201 -0.24 8.61 -21.83
C VAL A 201 1.10 8.01 -22.21
N ASN A 202 1.69 8.53 -23.29
CA ASN A 202 3.09 8.29 -23.55
C ASN A 202 3.81 8.78 -22.28
N LEU A 203 4.29 7.87 -21.42
CA LEU A 203 4.92 8.21 -20.13
C LEU A 203 6.24 8.97 -20.34
N GLU A 204 6.66 9.13 -21.60
CA GLU A 204 7.69 10.08 -22.05
C GLU A 204 7.19 11.54 -22.16
N SER A 205 5.88 11.81 -22.16
CA SER A 205 5.31 13.13 -22.50
C SER A 205 4.28 13.74 -21.52
N ILE A 206 3.93 13.12 -20.39
CA ILE A 206 3.12 13.78 -19.31
C ILE A 206 3.56 13.18 -17.94
N PRO A 207 3.49 13.89 -16.80
CA PRO A 207 4.22 15.10 -16.40
C PRO A 207 4.63 15.05 -14.89
N SER A 208 5.89 14.82 -14.51
CA SER A 208 6.32 15.09 -13.11
C SER A 208 6.04 16.54 -12.66
N HIS A 209 5.67 17.43 -13.60
CA HIS A 209 5.30 18.82 -13.39
C HIS A 209 3.80 19.07 -13.16
N ASP A 210 2.90 18.10 -13.38
CA ASP A 210 1.49 18.24 -12.98
C ASP A 210 1.29 17.58 -11.62
N LEU A 211 1.44 18.39 -10.57
CA LEU A 211 1.21 17.97 -9.21
C LEU A 211 -0.19 17.36 -9.02
N GLN A 212 -1.21 17.86 -9.72
CA GLN A 212 -2.57 17.34 -9.58
C GLN A 212 -2.67 15.90 -10.08
N TYR A 213 -2.02 15.59 -11.20
CA TYR A 213 -2.00 14.24 -11.74
C TYR A 213 -1.35 13.26 -10.76
N VAL A 214 -0.21 13.62 -10.16
CA VAL A 214 0.44 12.81 -9.12
C VAL A 214 -0.49 12.58 -7.95
N LEU A 215 -1.07 13.65 -7.38
CA LEU A 215 -1.95 13.58 -6.21
C LEU A 215 -3.16 12.66 -6.47
N GLU A 216 -3.74 12.70 -7.66
CA GLU A 216 -4.95 11.93 -8.03
C GLU A 216 -4.68 10.52 -8.57
N THR A 217 -3.43 10.17 -8.86
CA THR A 217 -3.07 8.90 -9.49
C THR A 217 -2.36 7.94 -8.56
N THR A 218 -1.23 8.37 -8.00
CA THR A 218 -0.41 7.55 -7.10
C THR A 218 -0.27 8.15 -5.71
N GLY A 219 -0.54 9.45 -5.60
CA GLY A 219 -0.29 10.28 -4.44
C GLY A 219 -1.36 10.20 -3.35
N PRO A 220 -1.23 11.06 -2.33
CA PRO A 220 -1.90 10.88 -1.04
C PRO A 220 -3.41 11.09 -1.12
N ARG A 221 -3.91 11.87 -2.10
CA ARG A 221 -5.34 12.02 -2.33
C ARG A 221 -5.96 10.72 -2.83
N MET A 222 -5.37 10.11 -3.86
CA MET A 222 -5.83 8.80 -4.35
C MET A 222 -5.75 7.76 -3.23
N PHE A 223 -4.62 7.72 -2.51
CA PHE A 223 -4.40 6.79 -1.41
C PHE A 223 -5.50 6.91 -0.35
N THR A 224 -5.78 8.13 0.11
CA THR A 224 -6.81 8.37 1.13
C THR A 224 -8.19 7.89 0.68
N VAL A 225 -8.58 8.23 -0.56
CA VAL A 225 -9.89 7.83 -1.10
C VAL A 225 -9.99 6.31 -1.20
N ALA A 226 -8.98 5.65 -1.79
CA ALA A 226 -8.96 4.19 -1.94
C ALA A 226 -8.99 3.46 -0.59
N VAL A 227 -8.32 4.00 0.43
CA VAL A 227 -8.38 3.47 1.81
C VAL A 227 -9.80 3.52 2.36
N LEU A 228 -10.45 4.69 2.31
CA LEU A 228 -11.81 4.86 2.84
C LEU A 228 -12.85 4.03 2.08
N GLU A 229 -12.72 3.92 0.76
CA GLU A 229 -13.57 3.06 -0.09
C GLU A 229 -13.38 1.58 0.27
N SER A 230 -12.14 1.13 0.42
CA SER A 230 -11.84 -0.25 0.80
C SER A 230 -12.39 -0.59 2.18
N LEU A 231 -12.20 0.29 3.17
CA LEU A 231 -12.75 0.10 4.52
C LEU A 231 -14.29 0.12 4.50
N THR A 232 -14.90 1.04 3.75
CA THR A 232 -16.35 1.11 3.59
C THR A 232 -16.92 -0.20 3.04
N SER A 233 -16.30 -0.74 2.00
CA SER A 233 -16.70 -2.02 1.39
C SER A 233 -16.56 -3.18 2.38
N GLN A 234 -15.44 -3.25 3.11
CA GLN A 234 -15.15 -4.34 4.03
C GLN A 234 -16.03 -4.34 5.28
N LEU A 235 -16.36 -3.16 5.81
CA LEU A 235 -17.16 -3.01 7.03
C LEU A 235 -18.66 -2.99 6.78
N GLY A 236 -19.10 -2.90 5.52
CA GLY A 236 -20.52 -2.81 5.16
C GLY A 236 -21.20 -1.54 5.67
N ARG A 237 -20.42 -0.51 6.03
CA ARG A 237 -20.86 0.82 6.48
C ARG A 237 -19.95 1.87 5.87
N THR A 238 -20.48 3.06 5.62
CA THR A 238 -19.64 4.18 5.18
C THR A 238 -18.61 4.53 6.26
N VAL A 239 -17.34 4.54 5.87
CA VAL A 239 -16.25 5.09 6.67
C VAL A 239 -15.96 6.49 6.17
N THR A 240 -16.09 7.48 7.06
CA THR A 240 -16.05 8.90 6.67
C THR A 240 -14.78 9.60 7.17
N TYR A 241 -14.52 10.81 6.65
CA TYR A 241 -13.39 11.62 7.10
C TYR A 241 -13.47 11.99 8.58
N GLU A 242 -14.68 12.15 9.13
CA GLU A 242 -14.90 12.43 10.55
C GLU A 242 -14.37 11.31 11.46
N GLU A 243 -14.32 10.07 10.98
CA GLU A 243 -13.79 8.95 11.76
C GLU A 243 -12.28 8.99 11.91
N ILE A 244 -11.58 9.68 11.01
CA ILE A 244 -10.12 9.81 10.98
C ILE A 244 -9.64 11.25 11.25
N SER A 245 -10.56 12.17 11.57
CA SER A 245 -10.28 13.56 11.97
C SER A 245 -10.19 13.68 13.50
N ASN A 246 -9.50 14.72 13.98
CA ASN A 246 -9.36 15.09 15.39
C ASN A 246 -8.81 13.94 16.27
N LEU A 247 -7.94 13.10 15.70
CA LEU A 247 -7.33 12.00 16.42
C LEU A 247 -6.26 12.51 17.39
N THR A 248 -6.40 12.17 18.67
CA THR A 248 -5.41 12.45 19.73
C THR A 248 -4.70 11.20 20.23
N ALA A 249 -5.16 10.02 19.79
CA ALA A 249 -4.60 8.71 20.10
C ALA A 249 -4.92 7.73 18.95
N PRO A 250 -4.20 6.59 18.84
CA PRO A 250 -4.53 5.55 17.88
C PRO A 250 -5.98 5.07 18.02
N LYS A 251 -6.69 4.97 16.89
CA LYS A 251 -8.08 4.53 16.82
C LYS A 251 -8.19 3.34 15.88
N LEU A 252 -8.73 2.23 16.36
CA LEU A 252 -9.06 1.09 15.52
C LEU A 252 -10.31 1.43 14.68
N ILE A 253 -10.22 1.24 13.37
CA ILE A 253 -11.37 1.27 12.46
C ILE A 253 -11.75 -0.19 12.18
N ALA A 254 -12.92 -0.59 12.67
CA ALA A 254 -13.47 -1.94 12.57
C ALA A 254 -15.00 -1.91 12.56
#